data_AF-A0A850P6Q4-F1
#
_entry.id   AF-A0A850P6Q4-F1
#
_cell.length_a   1.000
_cell.length_b   1.000
_cell.length_c   1.000
_cell.angle_alpha   90.00
_cell.angle_beta   90.00
_cell.angle_gamma   90.00
#
_symmetry.space_group_name_H-M   'P 1'
#
loop_
_entity.id
_entity.type
_entity.pdbx_description
1 polymer ?
#
loop_
_entity_poly.entity_id
_entity_poly.type
_entity_poly.pdbx_seq_one_letter_code
_entity_poly.pdbx_strand_id
1 'polypeptide(L)'
;MVMYFKLSGCVLLIGLGICQSARGQAFQHPGALNSGGEFSVRAQGLQHHVKPWTDDFAKLRANSHDKPDYAPRPVRVVVRGIGRGQPPENYARLFNDAAAAYALALDWRLTGDTSRAAAAARILTAWAQTLQGIEGTADRYLASGLYGYQLAVAGETLRGSPTWAPAEQEALKTMLVRVFAPMSQDFLTHHNGAAVDHYWANWDLANIASLMAIGVFADRRDLYEQGRDYYLNGPGNGSIGHAAWKVYPGGLAQWQESGRDQGHTLLGIGLAGTICEIAWHQGDDLFGADNNRLLAAARYVARYNLGQDVPYTTYKDSLATQPEISADGRGQVRPVWALIWGHYVQRRHLSAPEVGSIMQRDGLEGGGGDYGPNSGGFDQLGYGTLTFLNAEENSSESMKR
;
A
#
# COMPACT_ATOMS: atom_id res chain seq x y z
N MET A 1 -14.98 -21.17 -71.72
CA MET A 1 -15.92 -22.22 -71.24
C MET A 1 -15.59 -22.48 -69.77
N VAL A 2 -16.44 -21.90 -68.91
CA VAL A 2 -16.58 -21.93 -67.45
C VAL A 2 -15.47 -22.55 -66.57
N MET A 3 -14.82 -21.67 -65.79
CA MET A 3 -14.04 -21.94 -64.56
C MET A 3 -14.97 -22.30 -63.39
N TYR A 4 -14.62 -23.32 -62.61
CA TYR A 4 -15.22 -23.60 -61.29
C TYR A 4 -14.29 -23.10 -60.17
N PHE A 5 -14.72 -22.04 -59.48
CA PHE A 5 -14.13 -21.59 -58.23
C PHE A 5 -14.65 -22.44 -57.06
N LYS A 6 -13.74 -23.05 -56.28
CA LYS A 6 -14.04 -23.58 -54.95
C LYS A 6 -13.86 -22.45 -53.93
N LEU A 7 -14.95 -21.99 -53.31
CA LEU A 7 -14.89 -21.17 -52.10
C LEU A 7 -14.69 -22.09 -50.89
N SER A 8 -13.55 -21.96 -50.21
CA SER A 8 -13.38 -22.43 -48.82
C SER A 8 -13.80 -21.30 -47.88
N GLY A 9 -14.87 -21.51 -47.12
CA GLY A 9 -15.32 -20.58 -46.09
C GLY A 9 -14.41 -20.63 -44.86
N CYS A 10 -13.76 -19.51 -44.54
CA CYS A 10 -13.17 -19.28 -43.22
C CYS A 10 -14.28 -18.91 -42.24
N VAL A 11 -14.50 -19.75 -41.23
CA VAL A 11 -15.32 -19.41 -40.06
C VAL A 11 -14.48 -18.52 -39.15
N LEU A 12 -14.84 -17.23 -39.10
CA LEU A 12 -14.28 -16.26 -38.17
C LEU A 12 -14.92 -16.52 -36.79
N LEU A 13 -14.20 -17.15 -35.87
CA LEU A 13 -14.59 -17.23 -34.46
C LEU A 13 -14.30 -15.87 -33.81
N ILE A 14 -15.31 -14.99 -33.79
CA ILE A 14 -15.31 -13.79 -32.96
C ILE A 14 -15.54 -14.27 -31.52
N GLY A 15 -14.45 -14.43 -30.77
CA GLY A 15 -14.51 -14.63 -29.33
C GLY A 15 -15.01 -13.36 -28.67
N LEU A 16 -16.31 -13.30 -28.39
CA LEU A 16 -16.87 -12.38 -27.41
C LEU A 16 -16.24 -12.74 -26.05
N GLY A 17 -15.24 -11.97 -25.64
CA GLY A 17 -14.70 -12.00 -24.29
C GLY A 17 -15.79 -11.55 -23.32
N ILE A 18 -16.58 -12.50 -22.85
CA ILE A 18 -17.46 -12.31 -21.71
C ILE A 18 -16.53 -12.04 -20.53
N CYS A 19 -16.51 -10.80 -20.06
CA CYS A 19 -15.91 -10.44 -18.78
C CYS A 19 -16.78 -11.10 -17.69
N GLN A 20 -16.48 -12.37 -17.38
CA GLN A 20 -17.02 -13.01 -16.20
C GLN A 20 -16.33 -12.35 -15.01
N SER A 21 -17.05 -11.52 -14.28
CA SER A 21 -16.65 -11.10 -12.94
C SER A 21 -16.52 -12.38 -12.11
N ALA A 22 -15.28 -12.75 -11.76
CA ALA A 22 -14.97 -14.01 -11.10
C ALA A 22 -15.37 -14.00 -9.61
N ARG A 23 -16.68 -13.98 -9.33
CA ARG A 23 -17.20 -14.38 -8.01
C ARG A 23 -16.90 -15.87 -7.84
N GLY A 24 -15.77 -16.18 -7.21
CA GLY A 24 -15.37 -17.56 -6.90
C GLY A 24 -13.88 -17.90 -7.03
N GLN A 25 -13.01 -16.98 -7.46
CA GLN A 25 -11.57 -17.25 -7.47
C GLN A 25 -11.03 -17.27 -6.03
N ALA A 26 -10.21 -18.27 -5.69
CA ALA A 26 -9.46 -18.29 -4.44
C ALA A 26 -8.40 -17.17 -4.45
N PHE A 27 -8.07 -16.62 -3.28
CA PHE A 27 -6.99 -15.63 -3.20
C PHE A 27 -5.64 -16.26 -3.58
N GLN A 28 -4.80 -15.47 -4.24
CA GLN A 28 -3.41 -15.84 -4.49
C GLN A 28 -2.59 -15.57 -3.22
N HIS A 29 -1.74 -16.53 -2.87
CA HIS A 29 -0.97 -16.54 -1.63
C HIS A 29 0.48 -16.99 -1.86
N PRO A 30 1.50 -16.27 -1.37
CA PRO A 30 1.42 -14.87 -0.93
C PRO A 30 0.88 -13.95 -2.03
N GLY A 31 0.03 -12.98 -1.69
CA GLY A 31 -0.55 -12.08 -2.69
C GLY A 31 -1.08 -10.75 -2.16
N ALA A 32 -0.50 -10.23 -1.07
CA ALA A 32 -0.76 -8.86 -0.65
C ALA A 32 0.08 -7.87 -1.48
N LEU A 33 1.30 -7.53 -1.07
CA LEU A 33 2.16 -6.60 -1.83
C LEU A 33 3.15 -7.28 -2.78
N ASN A 34 3.35 -8.58 -2.63
CA ASN A 34 4.24 -9.37 -3.48
C ASN A 34 3.73 -10.81 -3.56
N SER A 35 4.07 -11.46 -4.66
CA SER A 35 3.83 -12.88 -4.91
C SER A 35 5.04 -13.75 -4.52
N GLY A 36 4.80 -15.06 -4.35
CA GLY A 36 5.88 -16.03 -4.13
C GLY A 36 6.91 -16.06 -5.27
N GLY A 37 6.46 -15.86 -6.52
CA GLY A 37 7.36 -15.78 -7.68
C GLY A 37 8.27 -14.55 -7.62
N GLU A 38 7.72 -13.40 -7.23
CA GLU A 38 8.50 -12.18 -7.07
C GLU A 38 9.54 -12.30 -5.95
N PHE A 39 9.19 -12.85 -4.79
CA PHE A 39 10.16 -13.14 -3.74
C PHE A 39 11.28 -14.07 -4.24
N SER A 40 10.94 -15.11 -5.00
CA SER A 40 11.93 -16.03 -5.56
C SER A 40 12.92 -15.32 -6.49
N VAL A 41 12.42 -14.42 -7.35
CA VAL A 41 13.26 -13.61 -8.25
C VAL A 41 14.19 -12.69 -7.45
N ARG A 42 13.68 -12.00 -6.42
CA ARG A 42 14.50 -11.10 -5.60
C ARG A 42 15.53 -11.88 -4.78
N ALA A 43 15.17 -13.02 -4.22
CA ALA A 43 16.10 -13.89 -3.50
C ALA A 43 17.28 -14.35 -4.39
N GLN A 44 17.01 -14.77 -5.62
CA GLN A 44 18.06 -15.08 -6.60
C GLN A 44 18.89 -13.83 -6.93
N GLY A 45 18.23 -12.68 -7.11
CA GLY A 45 18.90 -11.40 -7.33
C GLY A 45 19.88 -11.04 -6.21
N LEU A 46 19.54 -11.30 -4.95
CA LEU A 46 20.46 -11.08 -3.83
C LEU A 46 21.69 -11.99 -3.90
N GLN A 47 21.53 -13.27 -4.26
CA GLN A 47 22.65 -14.21 -4.45
C GLN A 47 23.58 -13.78 -5.59
N HIS A 48 23.06 -13.06 -6.59
CA HIS A 48 23.80 -12.56 -7.74
C HIS A 48 24.20 -11.08 -7.63
N HIS A 49 24.03 -10.45 -6.47
CA HIS A 49 24.39 -9.05 -6.23
C HIS A 49 23.72 -8.05 -7.17
N VAL A 50 22.47 -8.30 -7.55
CA VAL A 50 21.70 -7.46 -8.46
C VAL A 50 21.26 -6.16 -7.77
N LYS A 51 21.60 -5.02 -8.39
CA LYS A 51 21.13 -3.69 -7.99
C LYS A 51 19.79 -3.35 -8.67
N PRO A 52 18.93 -2.54 -8.03
CA PRO A 52 19.13 -1.91 -6.71
C PRO A 52 18.80 -2.81 -5.50
N TRP A 53 18.34 -4.04 -5.73
CA TRP A 53 17.84 -4.93 -4.67
C TRP A 53 18.82 -5.18 -3.54
N THR A 54 20.10 -5.46 -3.84
CA THR A 54 21.08 -5.68 -2.77
C THR A 54 21.36 -4.47 -1.90
N ASP A 55 21.29 -3.27 -2.47
CA ASP A 55 21.59 -2.05 -1.72
C ASP A 55 20.44 -1.74 -0.75
N ASP A 56 19.20 -1.93 -1.16
CA ASP A 56 18.03 -1.75 -0.30
C ASP A 56 17.86 -2.89 0.71
N PHE A 57 18.24 -4.12 0.35
CA PHE A 57 18.36 -5.22 1.32
C PHE A 57 19.41 -4.95 2.40
N ALA A 58 20.53 -4.29 2.05
CA ALA A 58 21.51 -3.86 3.04
C ALA A 58 20.91 -2.81 4.01
N LYS A 59 20.06 -1.89 3.53
CA LYS A 59 19.29 -0.98 4.40
C LYS A 59 18.36 -1.75 5.33
N LEU A 60 17.65 -2.77 4.83
CA LEU A 60 16.80 -3.64 5.64
C LEU A 60 17.60 -4.27 6.79
N ARG A 61 18.72 -4.92 6.50
CA ARG A 61 19.58 -5.58 7.50
C ARG A 61 20.18 -4.60 8.53
N ALA A 62 20.44 -3.37 8.12
CA ALA A 62 20.96 -2.33 9.00
C ALA A 62 19.89 -1.81 9.98
N ASN A 63 18.61 -1.83 9.60
CA ASN A 63 17.51 -1.32 10.40
C ASN A 63 17.33 -2.10 11.71
N SER A 64 17.04 -1.39 12.81
CA SER A 64 16.79 -2.00 14.14
C SER A 64 15.53 -2.86 14.20
N HIS A 65 14.62 -2.71 13.25
CA HIS A 65 13.39 -3.50 13.13
C HIS A 65 13.65 -4.88 12.52
N ASP A 66 14.72 -5.04 11.73
CA ASP A 66 15.24 -6.35 11.35
C ASP A 66 16.32 -6.77 12.37
N LYS A 67 15.92 -7.15 13.60
CA LYS A 67 16.78 -7.90 14.55
C LYS A 67 16.10 -9.19 15.06
N PRO A 68 16.77 -10.37 15.06
CA PRO A 68 16.11 -11.63 15.39
C PRO A 68 15.74 -11.74 16.88
N ASP A 69 16.40 -10.93 17.72
CA ASP A 69 16.14 -10.75 19.14
C ASP A 69 15.15 -9.60 19.44
N TYR A 70 14.54 -8.99 18.41
CA TYR A 70 13.51 -7.95 18.61
C TYR A 70 12.40 -8.44 19.54
N ALA A 71 12.09 -7.66 20.57
CA ALA A 71 11.09 -7.99 21.58
C ALA A 71 9.77 -7.21 21.35
N PRO A 72 8.65 -7.89 21.03
CA PRO A 72 7.37 -7.21 20.86
C PRO A 72 6.84 -6.65 22.19
N ARG A 73 6.03 -5.59 22.10
CA ARG A 73 5.45 -4.87 23.24
C ARG A 73 3.92 -4.75 23.09
N PRO A 74 3.19 -5.89 22.97
CA PRO A 74 1.76 -5.85 22.75
C PRO A 74 1.02 -5.27 23.95
N VAL A 75 -0.13 -4.65 23.68
CA VAL A 75 -1.03 -4.09 24.69
C VAL A 75 -2.46 -4.54 24.41
N ARG A 76 -3.28 -4.63 25.47
CA ARG A 76 -4.68 -5.05 25.34
C ARG A 76 -5.52 -4.05 24.55
N VAL A 77 -5.25 -2.76 24.73
CA VAL A 77 -5.93 -1.67 24.02
C VAL A 77 -4.88 -0.73 23.46
N VAL A 78 -4.94 -0.53 22.14
CA VAL A 78 -4.16 0.51 21.48
C VAL A 78 -4.95 1.81 21.54
N VAL A 79 -4.31 2.89 21.98
CA VAL A 79 -4.91 4.23 22.07
C VAL A 79 -4.20 5.16 21.11
N ARG A 80 -4.94 5.76 20.19
CA ARG A 80 -4.49 6.83 19.28
C ARG A 80 -5.46 8.00 19.31
N GLY A 81 -4.93 9.18 19.56
CA GLY A 81 -5.66 10.41 19.84
C GLY A 81 -6.08 10.53 21.31
N ILE A 82 -5.79 11.68 21.94
CA ILE A 82 -6.13 11.95 23.34
C ILE A 82 -7.36 12.86 23.43
N GLY A 83 -8.43 12.35 24.06
CA GLY A 83 -9.57 13.15 24.51
C GLY A 83 -9.45 13.54 25.99
N ARG A 84 -10.32 14.43 26.46
CA ARG A 84 -10.35 14.82 27.89
C ARG A 84 -10.65 13.59 28.76
N GLY A 85 -9.72 13.24 29.66
CA GLY A 85 -9.87 12.10 30.58
C GLY A 85 -9.52 10.72 29.99
N GLN A 86 -8.95 10.67 28.78
CA GLN A 86 -8.52 9.41 28.14
C GLN A 86 -7.09 8.99 28.59
N PRO A 87 -6.75 7.69 28.51
CA PRO A 87 -5.39 7.22 28.72
C PRO A 87 -4.38 7.85 27.74
N PRO A 88 -3.07 7.87 28.08
CA PRO A 88 -2.05 8.35 27.16
C PRO A 88 -1.99 7.44 25.91
N GLU A 89 -1.60 8.04 24.79
CA GLU A 89 -1.36 7.32 23.55
C GLU A 89 -0.26 6.26 23.72
N ASN A 90 -0.49 5.10 23.12
CA ASN A 90 0.46 3.99 23.15
C ASN A 90 0.65 3.32 21.78
N TYR A 91 0.02 3.86 20.74
CA TYR A 91 0.01 3.31 19.38
C TYR A 91 1.39 3.17 18.74
N ALA A 92 2.39 3.89 19.25
CA ALA A 92 3.79 3.70 18.86
C ALA A 92 4.32 2.29 19.09
N ARG A 93 3.79 1.57 20.08
CA ARG A 93 4.12 0.15 20.28
C ARG A 93 3.73 -0.67 19.06
N LEU A 94 2.53 -0.42 18.51
CA LEU A 94 1.99 -1.20 17.41
C LEU A 94 2.70 -0.91 16.10
N PHE A 95 2.92 0.36 15.73
CA PHE A 95 3.57 0.65 14.43
C PHE A 95 5.03 0.18 14.38
N ASN A 96 5.76 0.23 15.50
CA ASN A 96 7.14 -0.27 15.55
C ASN A 96 7.16 -1.81 15.40
N ASP A 97 6.27 -2.49 16.12
CA ASP A 97 6.19 -3.95 16.09
C ASP A 97 5.69 -4.46 14.72
N ALA A 98 4.74 -3.76 14.07
CA ALA A 98 4.28 -4.10 12.73
C ALA A 98 5.39 -3.92 11.68
N ALA A 99 6.17 -2.83 11.76
CA ALA A 99 7.34 -2.62 10.90
C ALA A 99 8.42 -3.70 11.10
N ALA A 100 8.69 -4.09 12.36
CA ALA A 100 9.60 -5.20 12.66
C ALA A 100 9.09 -6.53 12.10
N ALA A 101 7.82 -6.86 12.29
CA ALA A 101 7.23 -8.08 11.75
C ALA A 101 7.37 -8.15 10.22
N TYR A 102 7.10 -7.04 9.52
CA TYR A 102 7.28 -6.99 8.06
C TYR A 102 8.74 -7.11 7.63
N ALA A 103 9.66 -6.34 8.22
CA ALA A 103 11.08 -6.38 7.88
C ALA A 103 11.68 -7.78 8.09
N LEU A 104 11.38 -8.41 9.23
CA LEU A 104 11.81 -9.77 9.57
C LEU A 104 11.22 -10.82 8.61
N ALA A 105 9.94 -10.70 8.26
CA ALA A 105 9.29 -11.61 7.33
C ALA A 105 9.85 -11.47 5.90
N LEU A 106 10.09 -10.23 5.45
CA LEU A 106 10.71 -9.94 4.15
C LEU A 106 12.13 -10.48 4.09
N ASP A 107 12.91 -10.30 5.15
CA ASP A 107 14.25 -10.87 5.23
C ASP A 107 14.25 -12.39 5.10
N TRP A 108 13.40 -13.06 5.87
CA TRP A 108 13.25 -14.51 5.79
C TRP A 108 12.85 -14.95 4.37
N ARG A 109 11.92 -14.25 3.72
CA ARG A 109 11.52 -14.57 2.34
C ARG A 109 12.68 -14.55 1.35
N LEU A 110 13.61 -13.63 1.56
CA LEU A 110 14.70 -13.39 0.61
C LEU A 110 15.95 -14.23 0.92
N THR A 111 16.12 -14.66 2.17
CA THR A 111 17.34 -15.36 2.61
C THR A 111 17.11 -16.80 3.08
N GLY A 112 15.90 -17.14 3.49
CA GLY A 112 15.58 -18.40 4.16
C GLY A 112 16.01 -18.46 5.64
N ASP A 113 16.49 -17.35 6.24
CA ASP A 113 16.90 -17.32 7.65
C ASP A 113 15.70 -17.51 8.59
N THR A 114 15.58 -18.71 9.15
CA THR A 114 14.47 -19.08 10.03
C THR A 114 14.47 -18.35 11.37
N SER A 115 15.59 -17.76 11.80
CA SER A 115 15.63 -16.93 13.01
C SER A 115 14.78 -15.67 12.85
N ARG A 116 14.75 -15.12 11.63
CA ARG A 116 13.92 -13.96 11.24
C ARG A 116 12.46 -14.32 11.16
N ALA A 117 12.15 -15.47 10.56
CA ALA A 117 10.80 -16.00 10.53
C ALA A 117 10.23 -16.24 11.93
N ALA A 118 11.03 -16.81 12.84
CA ALA A 118 10.62 -17.05 14.22
C ALA A 118 10.39 -15.74 14.99
N ALA A 119 11.20 -14.70 14.74
CA ALA A 119 11.00 -13.38 15.34
C ALA A 119 9.73 -12.68 14.81
N ALA A 120 9.48 -12.72 13.50
CA ALA A 120 8.25 -12.20 12.90
C ALA A 120 7.01 -12.92 13.45
N ALA A 121 7.04 -14.27 13.50
CA ALA A 121 5.98 -15.10 14.06
C ALA A 121 5.69 -14.70 15.52
N ARG A 122 6.73 -14.59 16.36
CA ARG A 122 6.59 -14.15 17.76
C ARG A 122 5.89 -12.81 17.89
N ILE A 123 6.24 -11.81 17.08
CA ILE A 123 5.61 -10.49 17.12
C ILE A 123 4.13 -10.59 16.76
N LEU A 124 3.81 -11.21 15.62
CA LEU A 124 2.44 -11.34 15.12
C LEU A 124 1.56 -12.14 16.10
N THR A 125 2.07 -13.26 16.63
CA THR A 125 1.39 -14.09 17.63
C THR A 125 1.15 -13.31 18.93
N ALA A 126 2.14 -12.56 19.41
CA ALA A 126 2.02 -11.81 20.67
C ALA A 126 0.93 -10.75 20.60
N TRP A 127 0.82 -10.03 19.47
CA TRP A 127 -0.30 -9.11 19.23
C TRP A 127 -1.63 -9.83 19.08
N ALA A 128 -1.68 -10.92 18.29
CA ALA A 128 -2.88 -11.72 18.09
C ALA A 128 -3.51 -12.24 19.39
N GLN A 129 -2.67 -12.60 20.37
CA GLN A 129 -3.10 -13.12 21.67
C GLN A 129 -3.47 -12.01 22.68
N THR A 130 -2.98 -10.78 22.49
CA THR A 130 -3.10 -9.72 23.49
C THR A 130 -4.12 -8.65 23.12
N LEU A 131 -4.16 -8.22 21.86
CA LEU A 131 -4.96 -7.07 21.43
C LEU A 131 -6.45 -7.38 21.44
N GLN A 132 -7.21 -6.57 22.16
CA GLN A 132 -8.65 -6.71 22.34
C GLN A 132 -9.42 -5.56 21.69
N GLY A 133 -8.83 -4.37 21.56
CA GLY A 133 -9.50 -3.22 20.97
C GLY A 133 -8.57 -2.06 20.63
N ILE A 134 -9.12 -1.08 19.93
CA ILE A 134 -8.47 0.19 19.59
C ILE A 134 -9.40 1.31 20.04
N GLU A 135 -8.88 2.27 20.79
CA GLU A 135 -9.61 3.39 21.39
C GLU A 135 -8.90 4.72 21.10
N GLY A 136 -9.52 5.82 21.53
CA GLY A 136 -9.01 7.18 21.38
C GLY A 136 -10.01 8.11 20.70
N THR A 137 -9.53 9.24 20.18
CA THR A 137 -10.35 10.18 19.39
C THR A 137 -10.70 9.56 18.03
N ALA A 138 -11.09 10.38 17.05
CA ALA A 138 -11.21 9.91 15.68
C ALA A 138 -9.93 9.18 15.20
N ASP A 139 -8.74 9.58 15.67
CA ASP A 139 -7.45 9.01 15.22
C ASP A 139 -7.33 7.48 15.42
N ARG A 140 -8.19 6.87 16.24
CA ARG A 140 -8.34 5.41 16.33
C ARG A 140 -8.63 4.76 14.97
N TYR A 141 -9.28 5.45 14.04
CA TYR A 141 -9.55 4.93 12.69
C TYR A 141 -8.33 4.99 11.77
N LEU A 142 -7.36 5.89 12.03
CA LEU A 142 -6.04 5.81 11.41
C LEU A 142 -5.25 4.63 11.98
N ALA A 143 -5.38 4.35 13.28
CA ALA A 143 -4.76 3.17 13.89
C ALA A 143 -5.35 1.86 13.34
N SER A 144 -6.68 1.76 13.19
CA SER A 144 -7.29 0.57 12.57
C SER A 144 -6.86 0.41 11.12
N GLY A 145 -6.95 1.48 10.32
CA GLY A 145 -6.59 1.42 8.91
C GLY A 145 -5.11 1.07 8.68
N LEU A 146 -4.20 1.88 9.22
CA LEU A 146 -2.76 1.72 8.98
C LEU A 146 -2.25 0.40 9.53
N TYR A 147 -2.52 0.10 10.80
CA TYR A 147 -1.88 -1.05 11.44
C TYR A 147 -2.57 -2.37 11.06
N GLY A 148 -3.86 -2.32 10.73
CA GLY A 148 -4.59 -3.48 10.22
C GLY A 148 -4.02 -3.96 8.88
N TYR A 149 -3.75 -3.06 7.94
CA TYR A 149 -3.13 -3.44 6.67
C TYR A 149 -1.68 -3.94 6.89
N GLN A 150 -0.90 -3.27 7.73
CA GLN A 150 0.52 -3.62 7.95
C GLN A 150 0.69 -5.00 8.55
N LEU A 151 -0.11 -5.33 9.59
CA LEU A 151 -0.10 -6.65 10.20
C LEU A 151 -0.55 -7.74 9.23
N ALA A 152 -1.58 -7.47 8.42
CA ALA A 152 -2.06 -8.41 7.41
C ALA A 152 -1.00 -8.68 6.33
N VAL A 153 -0.33 -7.63 5.82
CA VAL A 153 0.77 -7.75 4.86
C VAL A 153 1.96 -8.49 5.48
N ALA A 154 2.34 -8.18 6.73
CA ALA A 154 3.43 -8.88 7.42
C ALA A 154 3.12 -10.38 7.58
N GLY A 155 1.89 -10.72 7.98
CA GLY A 155 1.43 -12.11 8.06
C GLY A 155 1.43 -12.79 6.69
N GLU A 156 0.99 -12.10 5.64
CA GLU A 156 1.00 -12.62 4.28
C GLU A 156 2.41 -12.88 3.76
N THR A 157 3.34 -11.97 4.03
CA THR A 157 4.77 -12.15 3.75
C THR A 157 5.32 -13.34 4.52
N LEU A 158 4.92 -13.59 5.77
CA LEU A 158 5.37 -14.74 6.57
C LEU A 158 4.70 -16.08 6.23
N ARG A 159 3.62 -16.08 5.44
CA ARG A 159 2.79 -17.27 5.16
C ARG A 159 3.59 -18.49 4.71
N GLY A 160 3.33 -19.65 5.30
CA GLY A 160 4.03 -20.88 4.93
C GLY A 160 5.44 -21.01 5.51
N SER A 161 5.85 -20.10 6.41
CA SER A 161 7.01 -20.33 7.25
C SER A 161 6.84 -21.60 8.09
N PRO A 162 7.86 -22.48 8.18
CA PRO A 162 7.81 -23.64 9.08
C PRO A 162 7.89 -23.23 10.56
N THR A 163 8.27 -21.98 10.86
CA THR A 163 8.38 -21.47 12.25
C THR A 163 7.10 -20.84 12.77
N TRP A 164 6.02 -20.82 11.97
CA TRP A 164 4.77 -20.16 12.35
C TRP A 164 3.62 -21.16 12.33
N ALA A 165 3.18 -21.58 13.51
CA ALA A 165 2.23 -22.67 13.65
C ALA A 165 0.86 -22.30 13.07
N PRO A 166 0.09 -23.27 12.53
CA PRO A 166 -1.26 -23.00 12.00
C PRO A 166 -2.19 -22.30 13.01
N ALA A 167 -2.12 -22.67 14.30
CA ALA A 167 -2.92 -22.02 15.34
C ALA A 167 -2.55 -20.54 15.57
N GLU A 168 -1.29 -20.17 15.36
CA GLU A 168 -0.82 -18.79 15.47
C GLU A 168 -1.28 -17.95 14.27
N GLN A 169 -1.26 -18.55 13.07
CA GLN A 169 -1.81 -17.93 11.86
C GLN A 169 -3.31 -17.66 12.02
N GLU A 170 -4.06 -18.63 12.53
CA GLU A 170 -5.50 -18.47 12.79
C GLU A 170 -5.78 -17.45 13.90
N ALA A 171 -4.91 -17.34 14.91
CA ALA A 171 -5.02 -16.29 15.91
C ALA A 171 -4.85 -14.90 15.29
N LEU A 172 -3.89 -14.71 14.36
CA LEU A 172 -3.72 -13.44 13.66
C LEU A 172 -4.94 -13.11 12.79
N LYS A 173 -5.42 -14.07 11.99
CA LYS A 173 -6.65 -13.89 11.18
C LYS A 173 -7.83 -13.47 12.05
N THR A 174 -8.02 -14.17 13.17
CA THR A 174 -9.11 -13.89 14.12
C THR A 174 -8.99 -12.48 14.70
N MET A 175 -7.79 -12.06 15.13
CA MET A 175 -7.59 -10.70 15.65
C MET A 175 -7.88 -9.65 14.57
N LEU A 176 -7.38 -9.81 13.35
CA LEU A 176 -7.60 -8.87 12.25
C LEU A 176 -9.09 -8.72 11.92
N VAL A 177 -9.80 -9.84 11.79
CA VAL A 177 -11.25 -9.86 11.50
C VAL A 177 -12.10 -9.37 12.68
N ARG A 178 -11.66 -9.56 13.93
CA ARG A 178 -12.41 -9.15 15.12
C ARG A 178 -12.19 -7.68 15.50
N VAL A 179 -10.95 -7.19 15.40
CA VAL A 179 -10.56 -5.87 15.93
C VAL A 179 -10.50 -4.82 14.84
N PHE A 180 -9.86 -5.13 13.70
CA PHE A 180 -9.54 -4.14 12.68
C PHE A 180 -10.64 -4.00 11.63
N ALA A 181 -11.07 -5.12 11.04
CA ALA A 181 -12.05 -5.09 9.96
C ALA A 181 -13.36 -4.37 10.35
N PRO A 182 -14.00 -4.62 11.51
CA PRO A 182 -15.25 -3.96 11.85
C PRO A 182 -15.09 -2.45 12.03
N MET A 183 -13.95 -1.98 12.54
CA MET A 183 -13.66 -0.55 12.66
C MET A 183 -13.48 0.11 11.29
N SER A 184 -12.77 -0.55 10.36
CA SER A 184 -12.61 -0.04 9.00
C SER A 184 -13.94 -0.02 8.23
N GLN A 185 -14.78 -1.05 8.39
CA GLN A 185 -16.12 -1.07 7.81
C GLN A 185 -17.01 0.05 8.38
N ASP A 186 -16.99 0.23 9.69
CA ASP A 186 -17.74 1.29 10.38
C ASP A 186 -17.30 2.68 9.91
N PHE A 187 -15.99 2.91 9.78
CA PHE A 187 -15.46 4.18 9.29
C PHE A 187 -15.92 4.48 7.87
N LEU A 188 -15.74 3.55 6.94
CA LEU A 188 -16.12 3.76 5.53
C LEU A 188 -17.64 3.89 5.35
N THR A 189 -18.44 3.36 6.29
CA THR A 189 -19.90 3.46 6.21
C THR A 189 -20.42 4.74 6.86
N HIS A 190 -19.93 5.07 8.06
CA HIS A 190 -20.53 6.09 8.92
C HIS A 190 -19.64 7.32 9.12
N HIS A 191 -18.36 7.26 8.71
CA HIS A 191 -17.38 8.35 8.83
C HIS A 191 -17.38 8.93 10.25
N ASN A 192 -17.36 8.07 11.28
CA ASN A 192 -17.42 8.47 12.69
C ASN A 192 -18.59 9.44 13.02
N GLY A 193 -19.72 9.31 12.32
CA GLY A 193 -20.91 10.16 12.46
C GLY A 193 -20.80 11.55 11.82
N ALA A 194 -19.72 11.82 11.08
CA ALA A 194 -19.53 13.08 10.37
C ALA A 194 -20.12 13.03 8.95
N ALA A 195 -20.05 14.17 8.24
CA ALA A 195 -20.35 14.20 6.81
C ALA A 195 -19.37 13.30 6.04
N VAL A 196 -19.82 12.74 4.92
CA VAL A 196 -19.07 11.76 4.12
C VAL A 196 -17.74 12.30 3.58
N ASP A 197 -17.66 13.60 3.34
CA ASP A 197 -16.47 14.32 2.86
C ASP A 197 -15.67 14.98 4.01
N HIS A 198 -16.02 14.74 5.27
CA HIS A 198 -15.41 15.40 6.42
C HIS A 198 -13.96 14.95 6.66
N TYR A 199 -13.65 13.69 6.43
CA TYR A 199 -12.31 13.15 6.66
C TYR A 199 -11.46 13.24 5.40
N TRP A 200 -10.18 13.55 5.58
CA TRP A 200 -9.21 13.61 4.49
C TRP A 200 -8.99 12.24 3.83
N ALA A 201 -8.58 12.23 2.57
CA ALA A 201 -8.45 11.02 1.76
C ALA A 201 -7.64 9.89 2.43
N ASN A 202 -6.55 10.21 3.14
CA ASN A 202 -5.74 9.21 3.84
C ASN A 202 -6.52 8.35 4.85
N TRP A 203 -7.61 8.87 5.44
CA TRP A 203 -8.40 8.14 6.43
C TRP A 203 -9.18 7.00 5.80
N ASP A 204 -9.88 7.30 4.69
CA ASP A 204 -10.58 6.30 3.90
C ASP A 204 -9.57 5.31 3.31
N LEU A 205 -8.50 5.81 2.68
CA LEU A 205 -7.48 4.98 2.04
C LEU A 205 -6.81 4.02 3.03
N ALA A 206 -6.53 4.44 4.27
CA ALA A 206 -5.98 3.55 5.29
C ALA A 206 -6.95 2.40 5.62
N ASN A 207 -8.25 2.71 5.75
CA ASN A 207 -9.26 1.70 6.08
C ASN A 207 -9.59 0.79 4.88
N ILE A 208 -9.55 1.30 3.65
CA ILE A 208 -9.63 0.50 2.42
C ILE A 208 -8.46 -0.48 2.34
N ALA A 209 -7.22 0.00 2.52
CA ALA A 209 -6.03 -0.84 2.53
C ALA A 209 -6.13 -1.94 3.58
N SER A 210 -6.65 -1.61 4.77
CA SER A 210 -6.88 -2.60 5.83
C SER A 210 -7.88 -3.67 5.41
N LEU A 211 -9.05 -3.31 4.89
CA LEU A 211 -10.05 -4.29 4.47
C LEU A 211 -9.53 -5.20 3.36
N MET A 212 -8.81 -4.65 2.38
CA MET A 212 -8.27 -5.44 1.28
C MET A 212 -7.16 -6.38 1.73
N ALA A 213 -6.19 -5.89 2.52
CA ALA A 213 -5.10 -6.73 3.01
C ALA A 213 -5.61 -7.83 3.96
N ILE A 214 -6.55 -7.51 4.87
CA ILE A 214 -7.20 -8.50 5.75
C ILE A 214 -8.01 -9.49 4.93
N GLY A 215 -8.75 -9.00 3.92
CA GLY A 215 -9.53 -9.82 3.01
C GLY A 215 -8.69 -10.88 2.30
N VAL A 216 -7.52 -10.49 1.78
CA VAL A 216 -6.54 -11.44 1.25
C VAL A 216 -6.07 -12.39 2.35
N PHE A 217 -5.41 -11.88 3.41
CA PHE A 217 -4.76 -12.73 4.41
C PHE A 217 -5.71 -13.73 5.11
N ALA A 218 -6.95 -13.32 5.38
CA ALA A 218 -7.93 -14.12 6.09
C ALA A 218 -8.91 -14.86 5.17
N ASP A 219 -8.66 -14.90 3.85
CA ASP A 219 -9.55 -15.54 2.86
C ASP A 219 -11.00 -14.98 2.89
N ARG A 220 -11.14 -13.69 3.21
CA ARG A 220 -12.41 -12.96 3.35
C ARG A 220 -12.69 -12.10 2.11
N ARG A 221 -13.24 -12.74 1.08
CA ARG A 221 -13.59 -12.12 -0.22
C ARG A 221 -14.50 -10.90 -0.05
N ASP A 222 -15.44 -10.95 0.87
CA ASP A 222 -16.37 -9.87 1.17
C ASP A 222 -15.67 -8.60 1.68
N LEU A 223 -14.65 -8.73 2.53
CA LEU A 223 -13.86 -7.57 3.00
C LEU A 223 -13.03 -6.97 1.85
N TYR A 224 -12.41 -7.83 1.04
CA TYR A 224 -11.64 -7.39 -0.12
C TYR A 224 -12.52 -6.65 -1.14
N GLU A 225 -13.66 -7.23 -1.51
CA GLU A 225 -14.59 -6.63 -2.47
C GLU A 225 -15.14 -5.30 -1.94
N GLN A 226 -15.46 -5.21 -0.65
CA GLN A 226 -15.90 -3.95 -0.05
C GLN A 226 -14.84 -2.84 -0.18
N GLY A 227 -13.57 -3.14 0.14
CA GLY A 227 -12.48 -2.17 0.02
C GLY A 227 -12.25 -1.78 -1.44
N ARG A 228 -12.18 -2.75 -2.35
CA ARG A 228 -12.00 -2.52 -3.80
C ARG A 228 -13.12 -1.66 -4.37
N ASP A 229 -14.37 -1.99 -4.07
CA ASP A 229 -15.54 -1.30 -4.60
C ASP A 229 -15.62 0.13 -4.02
N TYR A 230 -15.21 0.35 -2.77
CA TYR A 230 -15.09 1.68 -2.18
C TYR A 230 -13.98 2.50 -2.86
N TYR A 231 -12.81 1.93 -3.13
CA TYR A 231 -11.75 2.66 -3.83
C TYR A 231 -12.22 3.16 -5.21
N LEU A 232 -13.01 2.36 -5.92
CA LEU A 232 -13.52 2.72 -7.24
C LEU A 232 -14.71 3.68 -7.18
N ASN A 233 -15.67 3.45 -6.27
CA ASN A 233 -16.99 4.09 -6.32
C ASN A 233 -17.49 4.62 -4.96
N GLY A 234 -16.62 4.62 -3.94
CA GLY A 234 -16.96 5.03 -2.59
C GLY A 234 -17.34 6.52 -2.52
N PRO A 235 -18.28 6.89 -1.62
CA PRO A 235 -18.77 8.25 -1.55
C PRO A 235 -17.82 9.22 -0.80
N GLY A 236 -16.88 8.70 0.01
CA GLY A 236 -15.92 9.52 0.75
C GLY A 236 -14.67 9.90 -0.04
N ASN A 237 -13.76 10.63 0.60
CA ASN A 237 -12.59 11.22 -0.04
C ASN A 237 -11.51 10.21 -0.47
N GLY A 238 -11.58 8.94 -0.03
CA GLY A 238 -10.62 7.91 -0.42
C GLY A 238 -10.96 7.12 -1.68
N SER A 239 -12.12 7.35 -2.31
CA SER A 239 -12.33 6.85 -3.67
C SER A 239 -11.43 7.61 -4.65
N ILE A 240 -10.90 6.94 -5.67
CA ILE A 240 -9.88 7.54 -6.54
C ILE A 240 -10.39 8.80 -7.27
N GLY A 241 -11.69 8.83 -7.59
CA GLY A 241 -12.35 9.97 -8.19
C GLY A 241 -12.43 11.18 -7.26
N HIS A 242 -12.50 10.99 -5.93
CA HIS A 242 -12.52 12.07 -4.95
C HIS A 242 -11.11 12.42 -4.42
N ALA A 243 -10.24 11.43 -4.29
CA ALA A 243 -8.86 11.63 -3.88
C ALA A 243 -8.05 12.41 -4.93
N ALA A 244 -8.29 12.15 -6.22
CA ALA A 244 -7.69 12.83 -7.36
C ALA A 244 -8.75 13.60 -8.17
N TRP A 245 -9.50 14.46 -7.48
CA TRP A 245 -10.74 15.06 -7.94
C TRP A 245 -10.65 16.01 -9.13
N LYS A 246 -9.55 16.77 -9.26
CA LYS A 246 -9.40 17.77 -10.32
C LYS A 246 -8.35 17.35 -11.34
N VAL A 247 -8.78 17.01 -12.55
CA VAL A 247 -7.88 16.81 -13.70
C VAL A 247 -7.68 18.14 -14.44
N TYR A 248 -6.43 18.43 -14.77
CA TYR A 248 -6.04 19.61 -15.54
C TYR A 248 -5.75 19.27 -17.01
N PRO A 249 -5.83 20.27 -17.91
CA PRO A 249 -5.17 20.17 -19.21
C PRO A 249 -3.71 19.72 -19.05
N GLY A 250 -3.28 18.75 -19.85
CA GLY A 250 -1.95 18.12 -19.72
C GLY A 250 -1.90 16.86 -18.86
N GLY A 251 -3.03 16.44 -18.28
CA GLY A 251 -3.19 15.11 -17.69
C GLY A 251 -2.63 14.95 -16.28
N LEU A 252 -2.38 16.05 -15.56
CA LEU A 252 -2.12 16.01 -14.12
C LEU A 252 -3.45 16.01 -13.34
N ALA A 253 -3.47 15.36 -12.18
CA ALA A 253 -4.61 15.39 -11.28
C ALA A 253 -4.22 15.93 -9.89
N GLN A 254 -4.95 16.93 -9.39
CA GLN A 254 -4.75 17.47 -8.04
C GLN A 254 -5.15 16.42 -7.02
N TRP A 255 -4.24 16.15 -6.08
CA TRP A 255 -4.56 15.33 -4.91
C TRP A 255 -5.31 16.15 -3.87
N GLN A 256 -6.31 15.54 -3.27
CA GLN A 256 -7.26 16.15 -2.33
C GLN A 256 -6.55 16.86 -1.16
N GLU A 257 -5.48 16.27 -0.62
CA GLU A 257 -4.74 16.81 0.52
C GLU A 257 -3.63 17.80 0.16
N SER A 258 -3.43 18.14 -1.12
CA SER A 258 -2.28 18.96 -1.56
C SER A 258 -2.25 20.37 -0.97
N GLY A 259 -3.38 20.96 -0.60
CA GLY A 259 -3.45 22.24 0.09
C GLY A 259 -3.47 22.13 1.62
N ARG A 260 -3.45 20.92 2.18
CA ARG A 260 -3.29 20.67 3.62
C ARG A 260 -1.81 20.70 3.99
N ASP A 261 -1.07 19.69 3.54
CA ASP A 261 0.39 19.57 3.65
C ASP A 261 0.90 18.43 2.76
N GLN A 262 2.21 18.42 2.49
CA GLN A 262 2.81 17.41 1.62
C GLN A 262 3.03 16.07 2.33
N GLY A 263 3.16 16.05 3.65
CA GLY A 263 3.31 14.81 4.42
C GLY A 263 2.11 13.88 4.26
N HIS A 264 0.89 14.42 4.33
CA HIS A 264 -0.33 13.65 4.13
C HIS A 264 -0.66 13.44 2.65
N THR A 265 -0.27 14.37 1.78
CA THR A 265 -0.35 14.15 0.33
C THR A 265 0.44 12.91 -0.10
N LEU A 266 1.70 12.80 0.36
CA LEU A 266 2.56 11.64 0.10
C LEU A 266 2.01 10.36 0.75
N LEU A 267 1.44 10.46 1.96
CA LEU A 267 0.73 9.35 2.60
C LEU A 267 -0.41 8.82 1.72
N GLY A 268 -1.27 9.71 1.22
CA GLY A 268 -2.38 9.34 0.36
C GLY A 268 -1.94 8.62 -0.92
N ILE A 269 -0.91 9.13 -1.61
CA ILE A 269 -0.36 8.45 -2.80
C ILE A 269 0.19 7.07 -2.45
N GLY A 270 0.91 6.93 -1.33
CA GLY A 270 1.44 5.64 -0.87
C GLY A 270 0.35 4.61 -0.55
N LEU A 271 -0.73 5.04 0.12
CA LEU A 271 -1.86 4.16 0.43
C LEU A 271 -2.64 3.75 -0.82
N ALA A 272 -2.88 4.68 -1.74
CA ALA A 272 -3.52 4.35 -3.02
C ALA A 272 -2.67 3.38 -3.85
N GLY A 273 -1.35 3.55 -3.88
CA GLY A 273 -0.43 2.59 -4.48
C GLY A 273 -0.50 1.21 -3.82
N THR A 274 -0.53 1.16 -2.49
CA THR A 274 -0.70 -0.07 -1.70
C THR A 274 -2.00 -0.81 -2.05
N ILE A 275 -3.12 -0.08 -2.12
CA ILE A 275 -4.44 -0.61 -2.50
C ILE A 275 -4.40 -1.22 -3.90
N CYS A 276 -3.85 -0.49 -4.86
CA CYS A 276 -3.75 -0.94 -6.24
C CYS A 276 -2.84 -2.16 -6.38
N GLU A 277 -1.72 -2.24 -5.65
CA GLU A 277 -0.82 -3.40 -5.71
C GLU A 277 -1.43 -4.64 -5.07
N ILE A 278 -2.17 -4.49 -3.95
CA ILE A 278 -2.97 -5.60 -3.38
C ILE A 278 -3.96 -6.13 -4.41
N ALA A 279 -4.70 -5.25 -5.07
CA ALA A 279 -5.65 -5.66 -6.11
C ALA A 279 -4.96 -6.32 -7.31
N TRP A 280 -3.82 -5.79 -7.74
CA TRP A 280 -3.07 -6.31 -8.88
C TRP A 280 -2.66 -7.77 -8.68
N HIS A 281 -2.19 -8.13 -7.47
CA HIS A 281 -1.85 -9.52 -7.15
C HIS A 281 -3.06 -10.46 -7.07
N GLN A 282 -4.27 -9.92 -6.99
CA GLN A 282 -5.51 -10.69 -7.05
C GLN A 282 -6.17 -10.67 -8.44
N GLY A 283 -5.54 -10.03 -9.43
CA GLY A 283 -6.00 -9.98 -10.81
C GLY A 283 -6.90 -8.80 -11.16
N ASP A 284 -7.07 -7.84 -10.24
CA ASP A 284 -7.89 -6.64 -10.44
C ASP A 284 -6.99 -5.42 -10.79
N ASP A 285 -7.17 -4.82 -11.97
CA ASP A 285 -6.39 -3.65 -12.42
C ASP A 285 -6.94 -2.31 -11.87
N LEU A 286 -6.72 -2.06 -10.58
CA LEU A 286 -7.08 -0.77 -9.95
C LEU A 286 -6.13 0.37 -10.34
N PHE A 287 -4.91 0.08 -10.78
CA PHE A 287 -4.00 1.10 -11.31
C PHE A 287 -4.54 1.72 -12.61
N GLY A 288 -5.23 0.94 -13.44
CA GLY A 288 -5.87 1.39 -14.67
C GLY A 288 -7.13 2.24 -14.48
N ALA A 289 -7.67 2.32 -13.26
CA ALA A 289 -8.92 3.02 -12.97
C ALA A 289 -8.88 4.49 -13.42
N ASP A 290 -10.01 4.97 -13.93
CA ASP A 290 -10.21 6.36 -14.36
C ASP A 290 -9.11 6.91 -15.29
N ASN A 291 -8.66 6.07 -16.23
CA ASN A 291 -7.59 6.36 -17.19
C ASN A 291 -6.24 6.64 -16.48
N ASN A 292 -5.81 5.70 -15.64
CA ASN A 292 -4.61 5.80 -14.80
C ASN A 292 -4.64 7.04 -13.88
N ARG A 293 -5.77 7.29 -13.21
CA ARG A 293 -5.95 8.49 -12.38
C ARG A 293 -4.91 8.62 -11.27
N LEU A 294 -4.52 7.51 -10.66
CA LEU A 294 -3.46 7.49 -9.66
C LEU A 294 -2.11 7.92 -10.26
N LEU A 295 -1.77 7.53 -11.50
CA LEU A 295 -0.56 8.01 -12.17
C LEU A 295 -0.61 9.53 -12.40
N ALA A 296 -1.75 10.06 -12.84
CA ALA A 296 -1.95 11.49 -13.04
C ALA A 296 -1.73 12.28 -11.73
N ALA A 297 -2.20 11.74 -10.61
CA ALA A 297 -1.99 12.31 -9.28
C ALA A 297 -0.55 12.16 -8.79
N ALA A 298 0.06 10.99 -8.95
CA ALA A 298 1.45 10.77 -8.56
C ALA A 298 2.40 11.69 -9.32
N ARG A 299 2.18 11.92 -10.62
CA ARG A 299 2.94 12.89 -11.42
C ARG A 299 2.76 14.32 -10.91
N TYR A 300 1.54 14.71 -10.54
CA TYR A 300 1.25 16.03 -9.96
C TYR A 300 2.01 16.25 -8.64
N VAL A 301 1.89 15.29 -7.72
CA VAL A 301 2.54 15.36 -6.40
C VAL A 301 4.05 15.31 -6.51
N ALA A 302 4.59 14.44 -7.38
CA ALA A 302 6.02 14.36 -7.64
C ALA A 302 6.57 15.67 -8.20
N ARG A 303 5.88 16.26 -9.19
CA ARG A 303 6.25 17.56 -9.78
C ARG A 303 6.36 18.64 -8.71
N TYR A 304 5.33 18.75 -7.86
CA TYR A 304 5.32 19.77 -6.82
C TYR A 304 6.42 19.56 -5.78
N ASN A 305 6.62 18.32 -5.34
CA ASN A 305 7.65 17.97 -4.36
C ASN A 305 9.07 18.05 -4.92
N LEU A 306 9.27 18.03 -6.24
CA LEU A 306 10.53 18.36 -6.92
C LEU A 306 10.83 19.88 -6.95
N GLY A 307 9.97 20.71 -6.36
CA GLY A 307 10.14 22.17 -6.33
C GLY A 307 9.58 22.89 -7.55
N GLN A 308 8.91 22.17 -8.47
CA GLN A 308 8.26 22.77 -9.64
C GLN A 308 6.82 23.20 -9.33
N ASP A 309 6.29 24.15 -10.09
CA ASP A 309 4.92 24.62 -9.93
C ASP A 309 3.91 23.66 -10.57
N VAL A 310 2.70 23.64 -10.01
CA VAL A 310 1.56 22.88 -10.50
C VAL A 310 0.31 23.77 -10.47
N PRO A 311 -0.65 23.56 -11.39
CA PRO A 311 -1.94 24.24 -11.30
C PRO A 311 -2.65 23.83 -10.00
N TYR A 312 -3.38 24.76 -9.40
CA TYR A 312 -4.18 24.48 -8.21
C TYR A 312 -5.56 25.13 -8.33
N THR A 313 -6.59 24.38 -7.93
CA THR A 313 -7.98 24.81 -7.86
C THR A 313 -8.34 24.68 -6.40
N THR A 314 -8.88 25.75 -5.82
CA THR A 314 -9.35 25.77 -4.43
C THR A 314 -10.20 24.53 -4.15
N TYR A 315 -9.76 23.73 -3.18
CA TYR A 315 -10.52 22.57 -2.71
C TYR A 315 -11.36 22.98 -1.50
N LYS A 316 -12.58 22.45 -1.41
CA LYS A 316 -13.50 22.72 -0.30
C LYS A 316 -14.37 21.50 -0.04
N ASP A 317 -14.46 21.11 1.22
CA ASP A 317 -15.35 20.08 1.74
C ASP A 317 -16.07 20.59 3.02
N SER A 318 -16.70 19.68 3.76
CA SER A 318 -17.35 20.00 5.03
C SER A 318 -16.40 20.28 6.20
N LEU A 319 -15.11 19.92 6.10
CA LEU A 319 -14.11 20.15 7.14
C LEU A 319 -13.38 21.48 6.95
N ALA A 320 -12.92 21.77 5.74
CA ALA A 320 -12.03 22.90 5.47
C ALA A 320 -12.10 23.41 4.03
N THR A 321 -11.52 24.60 3.84
CA THR A 321 -11.23 25.18 2.53
C THR A 321 -9.72 25.30 2.39
N GLN A 322 -9.18 24.74 1.31
CA GLN A 322 -7.77 24.83 0.93
C GLN A 322 -7.66 25.78 -0.28
N PRO A 323 -7.39 27.08 -0.07
CA PRO A 323 -7.41 28.06 -1.15
C PRO A 323 -6.23 27.91 -2.12
N GLU A 324 -5.10 27.41 -1.63
CA GLU A 324 -3.84 27.25 -2.35
C GLU A 324 -3.15 25.93 -2.01
N ILE A 325 -2.16 25.53 -2.82
CA ILE A 325 -1.33 24.37 -2.53
C ILE A 325 -0.38 24.68 -1.36
N SER A 326 -0.26 23.76 -0.41
CA SER A 326 0.52 23.97 0.81
C SER A 326 1.99 23.66 0.58
N ALA A 327 2.85 24.60 0.96
CA ALA A 327 4.31 24.42 0.96
C ALA A 327 4.80 23.62 2.19
N ASP A 328 3.94 23.34 3.17
CA ASP A 328 4.31 22.64 4.39
C ASP A 328 4.76 21.21 4.08
N GLY A 329 5.98 20.88 4.47
CA GLY A 329 6.61 19.59 4.17
C GLY A 329 7.00 19.39 2.71
N ARG A 330 7.02 20.44 1.87
CA ARG A 330 7.39 20.31 0.45
C ARG A 330 8.79 19.73 0.28
N GLY A 331 8.87 18.67 -0.52
CA GLY A 331 10.12 17.94 -0.76
C GLY A 331 10.44 16.89 0.31
N GLN A 332 9.52 16.62 1.25
CA GLN A 332 9.66 15.51 2.20
C GLN A 332 9.84 14.19 1.45
N VAL A 333 10.70 13.33 2.02
CA VAL A 333 10.98 11.99 1.51
C VAL A 333 10.09 10.97 2.22
N ARG A 334 9.47 10.06 1.44
CA ARG A 334 8.71 8.90 1.91
C ARG A 334 8.89 7.72 0.93
N PRO A 335 8.72 6.45 1.36
CA PRO A 335 8.88 5.29 0.49
C PRO A 335 7.59 5.03 -0.32
N VAL A 336 7.42 5.78 -1.41
CA VAL A 336 6.19 5.80 -2.20
C VAL A 336 6.46 5.59 -3.69
N TRP A 337 7.61 6.03 -4.18
CA TRP A 337 7.87 6.21 -5.61
C TRP A 337 8.27 4.92 -6.30
N ALA A 338 8.97 4.01 -5.63
CA ALA A 338 9.38 2.74 -6.22
C ALA A 338 8.19 1.88 -6.63
N LEU A 339 7.11 1.87 -5.84
CA LEU A 339 5.87 1.18 -6.18
C LEU A 339 5.23 1.78 -7.44
N ILE A 340 5.06 3.10 -7.47
CA ILE A 340 4.43 3.80 -8.60
C ILE A 340 5.26 3.63 -9.88
N TRP A 341 6.58 3.77 -9.79
CA TRP A 341 7.50 3.57 -10.92
C TRP A 341 7.53 2.12 -11.40
N GLY A 342 7.67 1.17 -10.48
CA GLY A 342 7.69 -0.26 -10.77
C GLY A 342 6.44 -0.70 -11.52
N HIS A 343 5.26 -0.23 -11.09
CA HIS A 343 4.02 -0.51 -11.80
C HIS A 343 3.92 0.23 -13.13
N TYR A 344 3.85 1.56 -13.11
CA TYR A 344 3.45 2.29 -14.31
C TYR A 344 4.54 2.34 -15.39
N VAL A 345 5.81 2.43 -14.99
CA VAL A 345 6.90 2.61 -15.95
C VAL A 345 7.53 1.28 -16.33
N GLN A 346 7.94 0.47 -15.35
CA GLN A 346 8.61 -0.80 -15.66
C GLN A 346 7.62 -1.87 -16.14
N ARG A 347 6.49 -2.07 -15.44
CA ARG A 347 5.51 -3.11 -15.77
C ARG A 347 4.55 -2.70 -16.90
N ARG A 348 4.15 -1.43 -16.97
CA ARG A 348 3.16 -0.93 -17.96
C ARG A 348 3.75 -0.08 -19.08
N HIS A 349 5.06 0.22 -19.06
CA HIS A 349 5.76 0.99 -20.09
C HIS A 349 5.16 2.37 -20.38
N LEU A 350 4.58 3.02 -19.36
CA LEU A 350 4.06 4.38 -19.47
C LEU A 350 5.13 5.43 -19.16
N SER A 351 4.98 6.63 -19.73
CA SER A 351 5.86 7.76 -19.44
C SER A 351 5.44 8.48 -18.16
N ALA A 352 6.37 8.62 -17.21
CA ALA A 352 6.17 9.32 -15.94
C ALA A 352 7.47 10.01 -15.47
N PRO A 353 8.01 10.99 -16.23
CA PRO A 353 9.31 11.58 -15.95
C PRO A 353 9.38 12.25 -14.57
N GLU A 354 8.25 12.77 -14.06
CA GLU A 354 8.19 13.36 -12.71
C GLU A 354 8.40 12.32 -11.62
N VAL A 355 7.81 11.13 -11.79
CA VAL A 355 7.97 9.99 -10.85
C VAL A 355 9.41 9.47 -10.92
N GLY A 356 9.99 9.36 -12.11
CA GLY A 356 11.39 8.95 -12.27
C GLY A 356 12.37 9.93 -11.63
N SER A 357 12.14 11.23 -11.83
CA SER A 357 12.99 12.29 -11.27
C SER A 357 12.96 12.32 -9.74
N ILE A 358 11.78 12.16 -9.13
CA ILE A 358 11.67 12.16 -7.67
C ILE A 358 12.22 10.87 -7.06
N MET A 359 12.04 9.72 -7.72
CA MET A 359 12.67 8.47 -7.30
C MET A 359 14.19 8.56 -7.36
N GLN A 360 14.75 9.18 -8.41
CA GLN A 360 16.20 9.40 -8.52
C GLN A 360 16.72 10.34 -7.42
N ARG A 361 15.96 11.39 -7.08
CA ARG A 361 16.31 12.32 -6.00
C ARG A 361 16.29 11.63 -4.63
N ASP A 362 15.24 10.86 -4.36
CA ASP A 362 15.00 10.24 -3.04
C ASP A 362 15.84 8.98 -2.82
N GLY A 363 16.22 8.28 -3.90
CA GLY A 363 17.08 7.11 -3.88
C GLY A 363 16.38 5.87 -3.31
N LEU A 364 17.16 5.01 -2.63
CA LEU A 364 16.68 3.74 -2.08
C LEU A 364 15.63 3.95 -0.98
N GLU A 365 14.53 3.22 -1.05
CA GLU A 365 13.42 3.28 -0.11
C GLU A 365 13.63 2.36 1.09
N GLY A 366 14.07 2.90 2.22
CA GLY A 366 14.18 2.16 3.49
C GLY A 366 12.82 1.78 4.10
N GLY A 367 12.84 1.35 5.36
CA GLY A 367 11.68 0.85 6.08
C GLY A 367 11.23 1.74 7.25
N GLY A 368 10.48 1.13 8.17
CA GLY A 368 9.99 1.81 9.37
C GLY A 368 11.13 2.49 10.15
N GLY A 369 10.91 3.77 10.47
CA GLY A 369 11.85 4.61 11.22
C GLY A 369 12.85 5.40 10.36
N ASP A 370 13.05 5.03 9.09
CA ASP A 370 13.99 5.73 8.20
C ASP A 370 13.49 7.12 7.76
N TYR A 371 12.19 7.40 7.96
CA TYR A 371 11.52 8.64 7.58
C TYR A 371 11.03 9.46 8.78
N GLY A 372 11.58 9.17 9.96
CA GLY A 372 11.30 9.86 11.22
C GLY A 372 10.83 8.92 12.34
N PRO A 373 10.95 9.34 13.62
CA PRO A 373 10.65 8.47 14.77
C PRO A 373 9.16 8.37 15.12
N ASN A 374 8.33 9.25 14.54
CA ASN A 374 6.89 9.35 14.82
C ASN A 374 6.10 8.54 13.79
N SER A 375 4.76 8.44 13.96
CA SER A 375 3.87 7.68 13.04
C SER A 375 4.18 7.91 11.57
N GLY A 376 4.47 9.16 11.18
CA GLY A 376 4.81 9.53 9.80
C GLY A 376 5.90 8.67 9.16
N GLY A 377 6.91 8.26 9.93
CA GLY A 377 8.00 7.41 9.48
C GLY A 377 7.69 5.91 9.44
N PHE A 378 6.44 5.55 9.75
CA PHE A 378 5.92 4.19 9.83
C PHE A 378 4.57 4.04 9.12
N ASP A 379 4.01 5.08 8.50
CA ASP A 379 2.70 4.96 7.85
C ASP A 379 2.76 4.06 6.60
N GLN A 380 3.96 3.88 6.02
CA GLN A 380 4.28 2.95 4.94
C GLN A 380 5.21 1.84 5.45
N LEU A 381 5.12 0.64 4.86
CA LEU A 381 5.99 -0.49 5.18
C LEU A 381 7.43 -0.34 4.64
N GLY A 382 7.60 0.37 3.53
CA GLY A 382 8.91 0.65 2.92
C GLY A 382 9.53 -0.53 2.17
N TYR A 383 10.86 -0.46 1.95
CA TYR A 383 11.64 -1.41 1.15
C TYR A 383 11.14 -1.53 -0.30
N GLY A 384 10.63 -0.43 -0.85
CA GLY A 384 9.98 -0.42 -2.16
C GLY A 384 10.95 -0.63 -3.31
N THR A 385 12.20 -0.19 -3.18
CA THR A 385 13.22 -0.40 -4.20
C THR A 385 13.60 -1.88 -4.30
N LEU A 386 13.60 -2.59 -3.17
CA LEU A 386 13.76 -4.03 -3.08
C LEU A 386 12.54 -4.80 -3.61
N THR A 387 11.32 -4.35 -3.31
CA THR A 387 10.09 -5.15 -3.52
C THR A 387 9.37 -4.87 -4.83
N PHE A 388 9.39 -3.63 -5.34
CA PHE A 388 8.56 -3.23 -6.49
C PHE A 388 9.35 -2.98 -7.78
N LEU A 389 10.64 -2.69 -7.68
CA LEU A 389 11.45 -2.51 -8.88
C LEU A 389 11.86 -3.85 -9.48
N ASN A 390 11.87 -3.91 -10.80
CA ASN A 390 12.62 -4.88 -11.56
C ASN A 390 14.10 -4.51 -11.51
N ALA A 391 14.97 -5.51 -11.65
CA ALA A 391 16.40 -5.30 -11.83
C ALA A 391 16.61 -4.32 -13.01
N GLU A 392 17.59 -3.44 -12.90
CA GLU A 392 18.01 -2.67 -14.07
C GLU A 392 18.49 -3.68 -15.12
N GLU A 393 17.74 -3.83 -16.22
CA GLU A 393 18.33 -4.38 -17.44
C GLU A 393 19.48 -3.43 -17.78
N ASN A 394 20.73 -3.93 -17.69
CA ASN A 394 21.93 -3.21 -18.10
C ASN A 394 21.73 -2.62 -19.51
N SER A 395 21.20 -1.41 -19.55
CA SER A 395 21.02 -0.62 -20.75
C SER A 395 21.16 0.83 -20.32
N SER A 396 22.37 1.32 -20.48
CA SER A 396 22.80 2.72 -20.35
C SER A 396 22.03 3.71 -21.25
N GLU A 397 20.86 3.33 -21.76
CA GLU A 397 20.02 4.10 -22.68
C GLU A 397 18.65 4.51 -22.10
N SER A 398 18.14 3.87 -21.05
CA SER A 398 16.78 4.16 -20.55
C SER A 398 16.68 5.42 -19.68
N MET A 399 17.79 5.89 -19.10
CA MET A 399 17.82 7.12 -18.29
C MET A 399 17.99 8.41 -19.12
N LYS A 400 17.98 8.34 -20.46
CA LYS A 400 18.19 9.49 -21.36
C LYS A 400 17.02 9.78 -22.31
N ARG A 401 15.84 9.19 -22.13
CA ARG A 401 14.69 9.45 -23.01
C ARG A 401 13.47 9.95 -22.27
#